data_AF-A0A656GGH1-F1
#
_entry.id   AF-A0A656GGH1-F1
#
_cell.length_a   1.000
_cell.length_b   1.000
_cell.length_c   1.000
_cell.angle_alpha   90.00
_cell.angle_beta   90.00
_cell.angle_gamma   90.00
#
_symmetry.space_group_name_H-M   'P 1'
#
loop_
_entity.id
_entity.type
_entity.pdbx_description
1 polymer ?
#
loop_
_entity_poly.entity_id
_entity_poly.type
_entity_poly.pdbx_seq_one_letter_code
_entity_poly.pdbx_strand_id
1 'polypeptide(L)'
;MDANNLVPAVLRLPSIVERQFEIALQAPDVKAALFDCEGAQARRDSISRKLCSGSTAVTVHDLERWEKAFSKAKKVLMQVAPILERHPIFASVITHS
;
A
#
# COMPACT_ATOMS: atom_id res chain seq x y z
N MET A 1 -10.92 33.77 -36.13
CA MET A 1 -11.71 32.62 -35.65
C MET A 1 -11.01 31.37 -36.16
N ASP A 2 -10.31 30.54 -35.39
CA ASP A 2 -9.96 30.55 -33.97
C ASP A 2 -8.60 29.84 -33.85
N ALA A 3 -7.67 30.51 -33.18
CA ALA A 3 -6.40 29.94 -32.75
C ALA A 3 -6.65 29.07 -31.51
N ASN A 4 -7.14 27.85 -31.71
CA ASN A 4 -7.33 26.90 -30.61
C ASN A 4 -6.05 26.09 -30.40
N ASN A 5 -5.14 26.71 -29.65
CA ASN A 5 -4.30 26.11 -28.61
C ASN A 5 -3.98 24.62 -28.78
N LEU A 6 -3.05 24.32 -29.69
CA LEU A 6 -2.13 23.20 -29.48
C LEU A 6 -1.24 23.59 -28.30
N VAL A 7 -1.73 23.43 -27.07
CA VAL A 7 -0.83 23.28 -25.91
C VAL A 7 0.00 22.05 -26.26
N PRO A 8 1.31 22.19 -26.51
CA PRO A 8 2.14 21.00 -26.66
C PRO A 8 1.93 20.23 -25.37
N ALA A 9 1.48 18.98 -25.47
CA ALA A 9 1.61 18.05 -24.36
C ALA A 9 3.11 17.99 -24.08
N VAL A 10 3.59 18.88 -23.20
CA VAL A 10 4.90 18.78 -22.61
C VAL A 10 4.83 17.44 -21.91
N LEU A 11 5.36 16.41 -22.57
CA LEU A 11 5.66 15.12 -21.99
C LEU A 11 6.66 15.45 -20.87
N ARG A 12 6.13 15.86 -19.71
CA ARG A 12 6.94 16.18 -18.54
C ARG A 12 7.59 14.87 -18.17
N LEU A 13 8.87 14.76 -18.48
CA LEU A 13 9.67 13.61 -18.07
C LEU A 13 9.43 13.40 -16.57
N PRO A 14 9.18 12.16 -16.13
CA PRO A 14 9.03 11.88 -14.72
C PRO A 14 10.21 12.46 -13.97
N SER A 15 9.95 13.08 -12.82
CA SER A 15 11.03 13.55 -11.96
C SER A 15 11.95 12.37 -11.63
N ILE A 16 13.22 12.65 -11.31
CA ILE A 16 14.18 11.60 -10.93
C ILE A 16 13.62 10.74 -9.78
N VAL A 17 12.90 11.37 -8.84
CA VAL A 17 12.24 10.70 -7.71
C VAL A 17 11.11 9.79 -8.19
N GLU A 18 10.28 10.25 -9.13
CA GLU A 18 9.19 9.43 -9.72
C GLU A 18 9.76 8.19 -10.41
N ARG A 19 10.84 8.36 -11.18
CA ARG A 19 11.50 7.24 -11.85
C ARG A 19 12.14 6.26 -10.86
N GLN A 20 12.75 6.76 -9.78
CA GLN A 20 13.29 5.91 -8.72
C GLN A 20 12.19 5.13 -7.99
N PHE A 21 11.03 5.76 -7.78
CA PHE A 21 9.85 5.12 -7.19
C PHE A 21 9.34 3.99 -8.11
N GLU A 22 9.18 4.26 -9.41
CA GLU A 22 8.79 3.24 -10.39
C GLU A 22 9.78 2.08 -10.46
N ILE A 23 11.09 2.37 -10.45
CA ILE A 23 12.14 1.33 -10.44
C ILE A 23 12.06 0.49 -9.16
N ALA A 24 11.90 1.12 -8.00
CA ALA A 24 11.77 0.42 -6.73
C ALA A 24 10.57 -0.53 -6.73
N LEU A 25 9.41 -0.10 -7.27
CA LEU A 25 8.24 -0.96 -7.42
C LEU A 25 8.48 -2.20 -8.29
N GLN A 26 9.44 -2.16 -9.20
CA GLN A 26 9.74 -3.31 -10.05
C GLN A 26 10.67 -4.34 -9.39
N ALA A 27 11.36 -3.96 -8.30
CA ALA A 27 12.32 -4.81 -7.63
C ALA A 27 11.63 -6.06 -7.02
N PRO A 28 12.19 -7.27 -7.19
CA PRO A 28 11.53 -8.51 -6.75
C PRO A 28 11.25 -8.59 -5.25
N ASP A 29 12.19 -8.12 -4.43
CA ASP A 29 12.08 -8.03 -2.98
C ASP A 29 10.98 -7.06 -2.54
N VAL A 30 10.88 -5.93 -3.23
CA VAL A 30 9.83 -4.93 -3.01
C VAL A 30 8.46 -5.49 -3.39
N LYS A 31 8.34 -6.18 -4.53
CA LYS A 31 7.10 -6.84 -4.95
C LYS A 31 6.65 -7.91 -3.96
N ALA A 32 7.59 -8.71 -3.46
CA ALA A 32 7.30 -9.73 -2.45
C ALA A 32 6.82 -9.06 -1.14
N ALA A 33 7.52 -8.03 -0.67
CA ALA A 33 7.12 -7.32 0.54
C ALA A 33 5.76 -6.60 0.39
N LEU A 34 5.45 -6.05 -0.80
CA LEU A 34 4.15 -5.46 -1.10
C LEU A 34 3.04 -6.52 -1.09
N PHE A 35 3.26 -7.66 -1.74
CA PHE A 35 2.32 -8.77 -1.74
C PHE A 35 2.02 -9.27 -0.32
N ASP A 36 3.04 -9.39 0.53
CA ASP A 36 2.88 -9.76 1.93
C ASP A 36 2.06 -8.73 2.71
N CYS A 37 2.32 -7.43 2.50
CA CYS A 37 1.54 -6.36 3.10
C CYS A 37 0.07 -6.41 2.67
N GLU A 38 -0.19 -6.56 1.38
CA GLU A 38 -1.55 -6.62 0.81
C GLU A 38 -2.31 -7.85 1.31
N GLY A 39 -1.65 -9.02 1.33
CA GLY A 39 -2.22 -10.25 1.85
C GLY A 39 -2.55 -10.16 3.34
N ALA A 40 -1.67 -9.56 4.14
CA ALA A 40 -1.92 -9.35 5.56
C ALA A 40 -3.06 -8.34 5.80
N GLN A 41 -3.09 -7.24 5.04
CA GLN A 41 -4.15 -6.24 5.11
C GLN A 41 -5.52 -6.82 4.75
N ALA A 42 -5.61 -7.56 3.63
CA ALA A 42 -6.85 -8.18 3.19
C ALA A 42 -7.42 -9.16 4.22
N ARG A 43 -6.55 -9.93 4.90
CA ARG A 43 -6.95 -10.85 5.97
C ARG A 43 -7.41 -10.12 7.22
N ARG A 44 -6.67 -9.10 7.66
CA ARG A 44 -7.07 -8.21 8.77
C ARG A 44 -8.47 -7.63 8.50
N ASP A 45 -8.67 -7.05 7.32
CA ASP A 45 -9.93 -6.40 6.96
C ASP A 45 -11.08 -7.41 6.84
N SER A 46 -10.81 -8.61 6.34
CA SER A 46 -11.79 -9.71 6.30
C SER A 46 -12.22 -10.14 7.71
N ILE A 47 -11.27 -10.32 8.62
CA ILE A 47 -11.54 -10.69 10.02
C ILE A 47 -12.30 -9.58 10.73
N SER A 48 -11.86 -8.33 10.58
CA SER A 48 -12.54 -7.17 11.14
C SER A 48 -14.01 -7.12 10.72
N ARG A 49 -14.30 -7.25 9.41
CA ARG A 49 -15.68 -7.30 8.91
C ARG A 49 -16.50 -8.47 9.51
N LYS A 50 -15.91 -9.66 9.64
CA LYS A 50 -16.57 -10.82 10.25
C LYS A 50 -16.87 -10.61 11.73
N LEU A 51 -15.95 -10.01 12.48
CA LEU A 51 -16.17 -9.68 13.88
C LEU A 51 -17.27 -8.62 14.03
N CYS A 52 -17.25 -7.57 13.20
CA CYS A 52 -18.30 -6.55 13.17
C CYS A 52 -19.68 -7.12 12.80
N SER A 53 -19.74 -8.19 12.00
CA SER A 53 -21.00 -8.88 11.68
C SER A 53 -21.43 -9.91 12.74
N GLY A 54 -20.73 -10.00 13.87
CA GLY A 54 -21.05 -10.95 14.95
C GLY A 54 -20.66 -12.40 14.65
N SER A 55 -19.76 -12.65 13.69
CA SER A 55 -19.31 -13.99 13.37
C SER A 55 -18.48 -14.58 14.51
N THR A 56 -18.76 -15.83 14.87
CA THR A 56 -17.96 -16.62 15.83
C THR A 56 -16.88 -17.48 15.15
N ALA A 57 -16.79 -17.45 13.81
CA ALA A 57 -15.83 -18.23 13.04
C ALA A 57 -14.40 -17.67 13.07
N VAL A 58 -14.23 -16.46 13.61
CA VAL A 58 -12.95 -15.78 13.79
C VAL A 58 -12.91 -15.12 15.16
N THR A 59 -11.72 -14.90 15.69
CA THR A 59 -11.52 -14.33 17.02
C THR A 59 -10.80 -12.98 16.97
N VAL A 60 -10.87 -12.22 18.05
CA VAL A 60 -10.05 -11.01 18.24
C VAL A 60 -8.56 -11.36 18.21
N HIS A 61 -8.16 -12.55 18.67
CA HIS A 61 -6.78 -13.01 18.56
C HIS A 61 -6.33 -13.24 17.10
N ASP A 62 -7.22 -13.69 16.23
CA ASP A 62 -6.92 -13.78 14.80
C ASP A 62 -6.70 -12.38 14.22
N LEU A 63 -7.51 -11.40 14.62
CA LEU A 63 -7.34 -10.01 14.20
C LEU A 63 -5.97 -9.47 14.65
N GLU A 64 -5.63 -9.61 15.93
CA GLU A 64 -4.36 -9.17 16.51
C GLU A 64 -3.15 -9.83 15.80
N ARG A 65 -3.25 -11.12 15.46
CA ARG A 65 -2.22 -11.82 14.69
C ARG A 65 -1.98 -11.17 13.34
N TRP A 66 -3.04 -10.83 12.60
CA TRP A 66 -2.91 -10.23 11.27
C TRP A 66 -2.53 -8.75 11.33
N GLU A 67 -2.89 -8.01 12.38
CA GLU A 67 -2.37 -6.67 12.64
C GLU A 67 -0.85 -6.68 12.88
N LYS A 68 -0.35 -7.64 13.67
CA LYS A 68 1.10 -7.83 13.87
C LYS A 68 1.80 -8.23 12.57
N ALA A 69 1.20 -9.14 11.79
CA ALA A 69 1.74 -9.56 10.50
C ALA A 69 1.82 -8.37 9.52
N PHE A 70 0.76 -7.57 9.41
CA PHE A 70 0.72 -6.38 8.57
C PHE A 70 1.77 -5.35 9.01
N SER A 71 1.88 -5.10 10.31
CA SER A 71 2.89 -4.18 10.86
C SER A 71 4.32 -4.67 10.58
N LYS A 72 4.57 -5.97 10.67
CA LYS A 72 5.88 -6.57 10.34
C LYS A 72 6.18 -6.43 8.84
N ALA A 73 5.22 -6.72 7.97
CA ALA A 73 5.38 -6.60 6.53
C ALA A 73 5.69 -5.14 6.12
N LYS A 74 4.99 -4.16 6.71
CA LYS A 74 5.27 -2.72 6.48
C LYS A 74 6.69 -2.33 6.88
N LYS A 75 7.21 -2.87 8.00
CA LYS A 75 8.59 -2.62 8.42
C LYS A 75 9.60 -3.18 7.42
N VAL A 76 9.38 -4.40 6.93
CA VAL A 76 10.25 -5.00 5.90
C VAL A 76 10.21 -4.16 4.62
N LEU A 77 9.03 -3.77 4.15
CA LEU A 77 8.87 -2.93 2.97
C LEU A 77 9.62 -1.60 3.11
N MET A 78 9.54 -0.96 4.27
CA MET A 78 10.28 0.29 4.55
C MET A 78 11.80 0.09 4.58
N GLN A 79 12.28 -1.08 4.99
CA GLN A 79 13.71 -1.40 4.98
C GLN A 79 14.24 -1.62 3.56
N VAL A 80 13.48 -2.30 2.70
CA VAL A 80 13.91 -2.63 1.33
C VAL A 80 13.65 -1.50 0.33
N ALA A 81 12.62 -0.68 0.56
CA ALA A 81 12.30 0.46 -0.30
C ALA A 81 11.70 1.63 0.50
N PRO A 82 12.53 2.42 1.19
CA PRO A 82 12.09 3.62 1.93
C PRO A 82 11.35 4.63 1.05
N ILE A 83 11.72 4.71 -0.24
CA ILE A 83 11.08 5.59 -1.21
C ILE A 83 9.58 5.32 -1.39
N LEU A 84 9.10 4.13 -0.98
CA LEU A 84 7.70 3.74 -1.02
C LEU A 84 6.88 4.22 0.19
N GLU A 85 7.42 5.07 1.07
CA GLU A 85 6.62 5.66 2.17
C GLU A 85 5.34 6.34 1.67
N ARG A 86 5.34 6.88 0.45
CA ARG A 86 4.18 7.50 -0.20
C ARG A 86 3.17 6.49 -0.79
N HIS A 87 3.47 5.20 -0.75
CA HIS A 87 2.63 4.15 -1.31
C HIS A 87 1.32 4.04 -0.49
N PRO A 88 0.16 3.80 -1.13
CA PRO A 88 -1.14 3.74 -0.44
C PRO A 88 -1.22 2.75 0.73
N ILE A 89 -0.39 1.71 0.73
CA ILE A 89 -0.29 0.72 1.81
C ILE A 89 0.21 1.33 3.14
N PHE A 90 0.94 2.44 3.06
CA PHE A 90 1.33 3.25 4.21
C PHE A 90 0.25 4.27 4.58
N ALA A 91 -0.53 4.76 3.62
CA ALA A 91 -1.65 5.67 3.83
C ALA A 91 -2.89 5.02 4.48
N SER A 92 -2.96 3.69 4.55
CA SER A 92 -4.10 2.93 5.12
C SER A 92 -4.36 3.14 6.63
N VAL A 93 -3.65 4.04 7.31
CA VAL A 93 -4.02 4.42 8.69
C VAL A 93 -5.20 5.40 8.60
N ILE A 94 -6.41 4.87 8.42
CA ILE A 94 -7.60 5.63 8.79
C ILE A 94 -7.59 5.64 10.33
N THR A 95 -7.17 6.77 10.89
CA THR A 95 -7.42 7.14 12.27
C THR A 95 -8.93 7.29 12.44
N HIS A 96 -9.59 6.27 13.00
CA HIS A 96 -10.91 6.45 13.58
C HIS A 96 -10.71 6.97 15.00
N SER A 97 -10.74 8.30 15.13
CA SER A 97 -11.00 9.00 16.40
C SER A 97 -12.50 9.02 16.69
#